data_AF-A0A848KFP1-F1
#
_entry.id   AF-A0A848KFP1-F1
#
_cell.length_a   1.000
_cell.length_b   1.000
_cell.length_c   1.000
_cell.angle_alpha   90.00
_cell.angle_beta   90.00
_cell.angle_gamma   90.00
#
_symmetry.space_group_name_H-M   'P 1'
#
loop_
_entity.id
_entity.type
_entity.pdbx_description
1 polymer ?
#
loop_
_entity_poly.entity_id
_entity_poly.type
_entity_poly.pdbx_seq_one_letter_code
_entity_poly.pdbx_strand_id
1 'polypeptide(L)'
;MTTDLVSRAQIILLARTLHVEVEELQHLERLGAEHLNALREQISNVIFDDHASIFKRVSALVPIVPLPIAMPIVQKMVPPMMAGRAAGAIGVAHPNKAAQALTLVKVPYAAEAAPYMDPRAVVQLANVAPPGPVVDIANELLARRDYATAGLFVDAATPELIKAVEAGVPDDEGLLRSGAYVLSGKTLSNIMRVMLDAESPRISGMIATAVNGDTDLRLAALSVLSRCDEDIITRGGDILFDETDSATLADMLREFVREGAGPELLHLSGHLSPSALDLVAANPATEDLELIGELVKAAADSGEPQKWRGLLDILERTNDTVQQNVIGLVADLDHARLTALAHAATKEHLWPVVLRVLAKQAPDDQTRLTTALRPALDAKDQASLERHIHDLHLDDALKSVTSVLATVAG
;
A
#
# COMPACT_ATOMS: atom_id res chain seq x y z
N MET A 1 7.34 3.68 -16.87
CA MET A 1 6.95 4.10 -15.51
C MET A 1 5.89 3.13 -15.08
N THR A 2 6.23 2.23 -14.17
CA THR A 2 5.29 1.28 -13.59
C THR A 2 4.50 2.05 -12.54
N THR A 3 3.21 2.26 -12.78
CA THR A 3 2.34 3.03 -11.89
C THR A 3 2.12 2.25 -10.59
N ASP A 4 2.40 2.88 -9.44
CA ASP A 4 2.15 2.25 -8.13
C ASP A 4 0.65 2.02 -7.89
N LEU A 5 0.32 1.00 -7.09
CA LEU A 5 -1.08 0.58 -6.87
C LEU A 5 -1.95 1.68 -6.25
N VAL A 6 -1.36 2.59 -5.46
CA VAL A 6 -2.08 3.65 -4.75
C VAL A 6 -2.47 4.76 -5.70
N SER A 7 -1.58 5.15 -6.62
CA SER A 7 -1.85 6.14 -7.66
C SER A 7 -3.05 5.72 -8.53
N ARG A 8 -3.13 4.44 -8.92
CA ARG A 8 -4.29 3.88 -9.64
C ARG A 8 -5.59 4.06 -8.85
N ALA A 9 -5.57 3.72 -7.55
CA ALA A 9 -6.74 3.91 -6.68
C ALA A 9 -7.16 5.39 -6.59
N GLN A 10 -6.21 6.33 -6.49
CA GLN A 10 -6.51 7.76 -6.42
C GLN A 10 -7.10 8.31 -7.74
N ILE A 11 -6.67 7.80 -8.90
CA ILE A 11 -7.30 8.15 -10.18
C ILE A 11 -8.77 7.70 -10.21
N ILE A 12 -9.07 6.47 -9.77
CA ILE A 12 -10.44 5.96 -9.71
C ILE A 12 -11.30 6.85 -8.81
N LEU A 13 -10.79 7.24 -7.63
CA LEU A 13 -11.51 8.14 -6.73
C LEU A 13 -11.73 9.52 -7.36
N LEU A 14 -10.73 10.08 -8.04
CA LEU A 14 -10.85 11.37 -8.71
C LEU A 14 -11.85 11.34 -9.87
N ALA A 15 -11.84 10.28 -10.68
CA ALA A 15 -12.78 10.06 -11.78
C ALA A 15 -14.23 10.04 -11.25
N ARG A 16 -14.45 9.32 -10.14
CA ARG A 16 -15.74 9.27 -9.46
C ARG A 16 -16.17 10.62 -8.90
N THR A 17 -15.27 11.39 -8.30
CA THR A 17 -15.57 12.75 -7.82
C THR A 17 -15.98 13.69 -8.95
N LEU A 18 -15.34 13.58 -10.12
CA LEU A 18 -15.59 14.42 -11.29
C LEU A 18 -16.73 13.91 -12.18
N HIS A 19 -17.22 12.69 -11.95
CA HIS A 19 -18.18 11.99 -12.80
C HIS A 19 -17.70 11.83 -14.25
N VAL A 20 -16.44 11.41 -14.40
CA VAL A 20 -15.78 11.12 -15.68
C VAL A 20 -15.24 9.69 -15.70
N GLU A 21 -14.89 9.19 -16.88
CA GLU A 21 -14.26 7.88 -17.04
C GLU A 21 -12.79 7.90 -16.58
N VAL A 22 -12.28 6.76 -16.10
CA VAL A 22 -10.91 6.62 -15.55
C VAL A 22 -9.86 6.91 -16.63
N GLU A 23 -10.11 6.48 -17.86
CA GLU A 23 -9.24 6.64 -19.03
C GLU A 23 -8.96 8.11 -19.36
N GLU A 24 -9.93 9.00 -19.09
CA GLU A 24 -9.76 10.44 -19.31
C GLU A 24 -8.71 11.04 -18.37
N LEU A 25 -8.48 10.41 -17.21
CA LEU A 25 -7.59 10.89 -16.16
C LEU A 25 -6.26 10.12 -16.06
N GLN A 26 -6.05 9.05 -16.82
CA GLN A 26 -4.82 8.23 -16.76
C GLN A 26 -3.53 9.05 -16.90
N HIS A 27 -3.54 10.11 -17.71
CA HIS A 27 -2.39 10.99 -17.90
C HIS A 27 -1.97 11.77 -16.63
N LEU A 28 -2.81 11.78 -15.59
CA LEU A 28 -2.53 12.38 -14.28
C LEU A 28 -1.80 11.43 -13.33
N GLU A 29 -1.66 10.14 -13.65
CA GLU A 29 -0.92 9.16 -12.83
C GLU A 29 0.51 9.64 -12.50
N ARG A 30 1.13 10.38 -13.41
CA ARG A 30 2.46 10.99 -13.22
C ARG A 30 2.58 11.95 -12.03
N LEU A 31 1.46 12.40 -11.46
CA LEU A 31 1.44 13.25 -10.27
C LEU A 31 1.74 12.44 -9.00
N GLY A 32 1.51 11.13 -9.02
CA GLY A 32 1.61 10.26 -7.86
C GLY A 32 0.44 10.39 -6.89
N ALA A 33 0.26 9.40 -6.02
CA ALA A 33 -0.89 9.25 -5.13
C ALA A 33 -1.16 10.48 -4.25
N GLU A 34 -0.15 11.05 -3.61
CA GLU A 34 -0.29 12.20 -2.70
C GLU A 34 -0.84 13.45 -3.41
N HIS A 35 -0.29 13.78 -4.58
CA HIS A 35 -0.75 14.95 -5.34
C HIS A 35 -2.12 14.72 -5.96
N LEU A 36 -2.42 13.49 -6.38
CA LEU A 36 -3.76 13.12 -6.85
C LEU A 36 -4.80 13.24 -5.74
N ASN A 37 -4.47 12.78 -4.53
CA ASN A 37 -5.33 12.95 -3.38
C ASN A 37 -5.53 14.44 -3.03
N ALA A 38 -4.45 15.23 -2.98
CA ALA A 38 -4.53 16.65 -2.72
C ALA A 38 -5.40 17.39 -3.76
N LEU A 39 -5.28 17.02 -5.04
CA LEU A 39 -6.13 17.55 -6.12
C LEU A 39 -7.60 17.18 -5.89
N ARG A 40 -7.88 15.90 -5.60
CA ARG A 40 -9.23 15.40 -5.31
C ARG A 40 -9.84 16.13 -4.12
N GLU A 41 -9.08 16.34 -3.05
CA GLU A 41 -9.52 17.10 -1.87
C GLU A 41 -9.85 18.55 -2.20
N GLN A 42 -8.99 19.24 -2.97
CA GLN A 42 -9.25 20.62 -3.38
C GLN A 42 -10.51 20.75 -4.25
N ILE A 43 -10.71 19.83 -5.20
CA ILE A 43 -11.92 19.78 -6.03
C ILE A 43 -13.15 19.52 -5.16
N SER A 44 -13.05 18.54 -4.25
CA SER A 44 -14.14 18.20 -3.34
C SER A 44 -14.53 19.40 -2.47
N ASN A 45 -13.54 20.14 -1.94
CA ASN A 45 -13.78 21.36 -1.16
C ASN A 45 -14.60 22.38 -1.95
N VAL A 46 -14.23 22.66 -3.20
CA VAL A 46 -14.98 23.60 -4.05
C VAL A 46 -16.42 23.12 -4.29
N ILE A 47 -16.61 21.83 -4.59
CA ILE A 47 -17.95 21.24 -4.83
C ILE A 47 -18.85 21.35 -3.58
N PHE A 48 -18.31 21.07 -2.40
CA PHE A 48 -19.07 21.11 -1.16
C PHE A 48 -19.33 22.54 -0.66
N ASP A 49 -18.36 23.44 -0.83
CA ASP A 49 -18.47 24.83 -0.37
C ASP A 49 -19.50 25.62 -1.21
N ASP A 50 -19.69 25.30 -2.51
CA ASP A 50 -20.69 25.93 -3.38
C ASP A 50 -22.13 25.79 -2.85
N HIS A 51 -22.43 24.69 -2.14
CA HIS A 51 -23.76 24.40 -1.61
C HIS A 51 -23.96 24.76 -0.14
N ALA A 52 -22.94 25.29 0.54
CA ALA A 52 -22.95 25.55 1.98
C ALA A 52 -24.09 26.52 2.39
N SER A 53 -24.40 27.52 1.57
CA SER A 53 -25.43 28.53 1.86
C SER A 53 -26.85 27.95 1.89
N ILE A 54 -27.14 26.98 1.00
CA ILE A 54 -28.44 26.29 0.93
C ILE A 54 -28.62 25.40 2.16
N PHE A 55 -27.60 24.58 2.47
CA PHE A 55 -27.67 23.67 3.62
C PHE A 55 -27.72 24.40 4.95
N LYS A 56 -27.09 25.58 5.07
CA LYS A 56 -27.22 26.44 6.25
C LYS A 56 -28.68 26.83 6.53
N ARG A 57 -29.46 27.14 5.48
CA ARG A 57 -30.89 27.50 5.63
C ARG A 57 -31.73 26.29 6.06
N VAL A 58 -31.46 25.12 5.50
CA VAL A 58 -32.15 23.86 5.89
C VAL A 58 -31.78 23.47 7.32
N SER A 59 -30.51 23.62 7.71
CA SER A 59 -30.00 23.34 9.05
C SER A 59 -30.70 24.16 10.14
N ALA A 60 -31.16 25.38 9.83
CA ALA A 60 -31.91 26.20 10.79
C ALA A 60 -33.28 25.59 11.18
N LEU A 61 -33.86 24.72 10.35
CA LEU A 61 -35.14 24.06 10.62
C LEU A 61 -34.97 22.76 11.43
N VAL A 62 -33.75 22.22 11.47
CA VAL A 62 -33.45 20.92 12.09
C VAL A 62 -33.81 20.86 13.57
N PRO A 63 -33.56 21.90 14.42
CA PRO A 63 -33.98 21.87 15.82
C PRO A 63 -35.50 21.75 16.01
N ILE A 64 -36.28 22.30 15.08
CA ILE A 64 -37.72 22.51 15.22
C ILE A 64 -38.52 21.25 14.85
N VAL A 65 -38.08 20.52 13.82
CA VAL A 65 -38.83 19.36 13.29
C VAL A 65 -38.33 18.05 13.92
N PRO A 66 -39.21 17.21 14.52
CA PRO A 66 -38.82 15.90 15.03
C PRO A 66 -38.38 14.93 13.92
N LEU A 67 -37.26 14.24 14.13
CA LEU A 67 -36.70 13.30 13.13
C LEU A 67 -37.65 12.16 12.72
N PRO A 68 -38.42 11.53 13.62
CA PRO A 68 -39.34 10.46 13.21
C PRO A 68 -40.42 10.91 12.21
N ILE A 69 -40.74 12.21 12.19
CA ILE A 69 -41.68 12.80 11.24
C ILE A 69 -40.96 13.20 9.94
N ALA A 70 -39.78 13.80 10.06
CA ALA A 70 -39.01 14.30 8.91
C ALA A 70 -38.42 13.17 8.06
N MET A 71 -37.82 12.15 8.69
CA MET A 71 -37.02 11.13 7.99
C MET A 71 -37.80 10.33 6.94
N PRO A 72 -39.06 9.91 7.15
CA PRO A 72 -39.84 9.25 6.10
C PRO A 72 -40.11 10.14 4.89
N ILE A 73 -40.26 11.45 5.08
CA ILE A 73 -40.51 12.42 4.01
C ILE A 73 -39.20 12.68 3.24
N VAL A 74 -38.10 12.93 3.97
CA VAL A 74 -36.78 13.19 3.39
C VAL A 74 -36.37 12.05 2.47
N GLN A 75 -36.41 10.81 2.95
CA GLN A 75 -35.98 9.64 2.19
C GLN A 75 -36.88 9.30 1.00
N LYS A 76 -38.08 9.89 0.93
CA LYS A 76 -39.01 9.72 -0.19
C LYS A 76 -38.91 10.83 -1.23
N MET A 77 -38.61 12.06 -0.80
CA MET A 77 -38.69 13.26 -1.64
C MET A 77 -37.33 13.84 -2.02
N VAL A 78 -36.28 13.56 -1.24
CA VAL A 78 -34.93 14.08 -1.48
C VAL A 78 -34.12 13.00 -2.21
N PRO A 79 -33.49 13.30 -3.36
CA PRO A 79 -32.58 12.37 -4.00
C PRO A 79 -31.35 12.05 -3.12
N PRO A 80 -30.83 10.81 -3.12
CA PRO A 80 -29.70 10.41 -2.26
C PRO A 80 -28.47 11.31 -2.39
N MET A 81 -28.12 11.75 -3.60
CA MET A 81 -27.03 12.70 -3.83
C MET A 81 -27.19 14.00 -3.02
N MET A 82 -28.40 14.57 -3.03
CA MET A 82 -28.67 15.80 -2.29
C MET A 82 -28.66 15.55 -0.78
N ALA A 83 -29.15 14.39 -0.35
CA ALA A 83 -29.13 14.01 1.05
C ALA A 83 -27.71 13.76 1.58
N GLY A 84 -26.81 13.13 0.81
CA GLY A 84 -25.41 12.95 1.19
C GLY A 84 -24.69 14.28 1.38
N ARG A 85 -24.83 15.20 0.41
CA ARG A 85 -24.27 16.56 0.50
C ARG A 85 -24.84 17.33 1.69
N ALA A 86 -26.15 17.23 1.92
CA ALA A 86 -26.80 17.89 3.05
C ALA A 86 -26.40 17.27 4.40
N ALA A 87 -26.22 15.95 4.47
CA ALA A 87 -25.93 15.21 5.69
C ALA A 87 -24.61 15.66 6.33
N GLY A 88 -23.59 15.95 5.52
CA GLY A 88 -22.32 16.48 6.03
C GLY A 88 -22.50 17.85 6.70
N ALA A 89 -23.05 18.81 5.96
CA ALA A 89 -23.22 20.19 6.44
C ALA A 89 -24.21 20.31 7.62
N ILE A 90 -25.32 19.58 7.57
CA ILE A 90 -26.31 19.56 8.66
C ILE A 90 -25.79 18.78 9.85
N GLY A 91 -25.12 17.65 9.61
CA GLY A 91 -24.64 16.78 10.67
C GLY A 91 -23.60 17.48 11.54
N VAL A 92 -22.63 18.17 10.94
CA VAL A 92 -21.63 18.96 11.70
C VAL A 92 -22.30 20.02 12.59
N ALA A 93 -23.37 20.65 12.12
CA ALA A 93 -24.12 21.63 12.90
C ALA A 93 -24.97 21.00 14.03
N HIS A 94 -25.45 19.75 13.84
CA HIS A 94 -26.30 19.04 14.80
C HIS A 94 -25.88 17.57 14.99
N PRO A 95 -24.71 17.29 15.60
CA PRO A 95 -24.12 15.95 15.60
C PRO A 95 -25.02 14.87 16.21
N ASN A 96 -25.68 15.18 17.34
CA ASN A 96 -26.60 14.24 18.01
C ASN A 96 -27.83 13.91 17.15
N LYS A 97 -28.32 14.88 16.36
CA LYS A 97 -29.44 14.62 15.44
C LYS A 97 -28.98 13.83 14.22
N ALA A 98 -27.76 14.01 13.74
CA ALA A 98 -27.20 13.16 12.69
C ALA A 98 -27.05 11.71 13.18
N ALA A 99 -26.52 11.49 14.39
CA ALA A 99 -26.44 10.17 14.99
C ALA A 99 -27.82 9.50 15.12
N GLN A 100 -28.83 10.23 15.59
CA GLN A 100 -30.21 9.73 15.65
C GLN A 100 -30.82 9.52 14.26
N ALA A 101 -30.49 10.33 13.26
CA ALA A 101 -30.98 10.14 11.90
C ALA A 101 -30.44 8.86 11.27
N LEU A 102 -29.19 8.47 11.59
CA LEU A 102 -28.60 7.20 11.14
C LEU A 102 -29.38 5.98 11.64
N THR A 103 -30.03 6.04 12.80
CA THR A 103 -30.87 4.92 13.29
C THR A 103 -32.25 4.85 12.62
N LEU A 104 -32.64 5.88 11.86
CA LEU A 104 -33.95 6.01 11.22
C LEU A 104 -33.89 5.97 9.68
N VAL A 105 -32.69 6.16 9.12
CA VAL A 105 -32.47 6.10 7.66
C VAL A 105 -32.48 4.64 7.21
N LYS A 106 -33.08 4.39 6.06
CA LYS A 106 -33.05 3.09 5.39
C LYS A 106 -31.64 2.87 4.86
N VAL A 107 -31.08 1.71 5.19
CA VAL A 107 -29.73 1.29 4.78
C VAL A 107 -29.49 1.46 3.26
N PRO A 108 -30.38 1.01 2.35
CA PRO A 108 -30.19 1.22 0.91
C PRO A 108 -30.10 2.70 0.49
N TYR A 109 -30.87 3.56 1.13
CA TYR A 109 -30.87 5.00 0.85
C TYR A 109 -29.60 5.68 1.38
N ALA A 110 -29.15 5.28 2.57
CA ALA A 110 -27.90 5.77 3.13
C ALA A 110 -26.69 5.34 2.29
N ALA A 111 -26.66 4.10 1.79
CA ALA A 111 -25.64 3.63 0.87
C ALA A 111 -25.60 4.41 -0.45
N GLU A 112 -26.74 4.81 -1.01
CA GLU A 112 -26.80 5.67 -2.20
C GLU A 112 -26.36 7.12 -1.93
N ALA A 113 -26.56 7.59 -0.70
CA ALA A 113 -26.17 8.94 -0.29
C ALA A 113 -24.67 9.05 0.07
N ALA A 114 -24.09 7.95 0.56
CA ALA A 114 -22.73 7.88 1.06
C ALA A 114 -21.65 8.44 0.11
N PRO A 115 -21.61 8.12 -1.20
CA PRO A 115 -20.59 8.63 -2.12
C PRO A 115 -20.55 10.16 -2.23
N TYR A 116 -21.64 10.82 -1.83
CA TYR A 116 -21.81 12.27 -1.93
C TYR A 116 -21.65 12.99 -0.59
N MET A 117 -21.24 12.28 0.46
CA MET A 117 -20.94 12.89 1.75
C MET A 117 -19.59 13.57 1.74
N ASP A 118 -19.48 14.72 2.42
CA ASP A 118 -18.20 15.39 2.64
C ASP A 118 -17.34 14.55 3.60
N PRO A 119 -16.18 14.01 3.18
CA PRO A 119 -15.31 13.22 4.05
C PRO A 119 -14.90 13.97 5.33
N ARG A 120 -14.75 15.30 5.27
CA ARG A 120 -14.42 16.15 6.43
C ARG A 120 -15.51 16.12 7.49
N ALA A 121 -16.76 16.04 7.06
CA ALA A 121 -17.91 15.94 7.96
C ALA A 121 -18.00 14.55 8.59
N VAL A 122 -17.65 13.50 7.85
CA VAL A 122 -17.64 12.13 8.38
C VAL A 122 -16.64 11.99 9.52
N VAL A 123 -15.42 12.51 9.35
CA VAL A 123 -14.39 12.53 10.42
C VAL A 123 -14.90 13.25 11.67
N GLN A 124 -15.60 14.38 11.52
CA GLN A 124 -16.16 15.12 12.66
C GLN A 124 -17.32 14.39 13.35
N LEU A 125 -18.07 13.58 12.61
CA LEU A 125 -19.26 12.86 13.11
C LEU A 125 -18.94 11.46 13.63
N ALA A 126 -17.76 10.93 13.34
CA ALA A 126 -17.37 9.56 13.68
C ALA A 126 -17.54 9.21 15.17
N ASN A 127 -17.18 10.13 16.06
CA ASN A 127 -17.27 9.91 17.52
C ASN A 127 -18.70 9.83 18.06
N VAL A 128 -19.70 10.29 17.29
CA VAL A 128 -21.11 10.20 17.69
C VAL A 128 -21.90 9.21 16.83
N ALA A 129 -21.26 8.62 15.82
CA ALA A 129 -21.91 7.69 14.90
C ALA A 129 -22.24 6.38 15.63
N PRO A 130 -23.50 5.90 15.59
CA PRO A 130 -23.87 4.66 16.25
C PRO A 130 -23.29 3.45 15.49
N PRO A 131 -22.57 2.53 16.17
CA PRO A 131 -21.86 1.45 15.47
C PRO A 131 -22.75 0.53 14.63
N GLY A 132 -23.93 0.14 15.14
CA GLY A 132 -24.86 -0.76 14.44
C GLY A 132 -25.26 -0.25 13.05
N PRO A 133 -25.86 0.93 12.92
CA PRO A 133 -26.18 1.51 11.61
C PRO A 133 -24.98 1.71 10.69
N VAL A 134 -23.80 2.03 11.23
CA VAL A 134 -22.57 2.16 10.43
C VAL A 134 -22.20 0.80 9.81
N VAL A 135 -22.25 -0.28 10.60
CA VAL A 135 -22.02 -1.64 10.12
C VAL A 135 -23.05 -2.05 9.07
N ASP A 136 -24.33 -1.75 9.28
CA ASP A 136 -25.39 -2.07 8.31
C ASP A 136 -25.16 -1.37 6.96
N ILE A 137 -24.75 -0.09 6.99
CA ILE A 137 -24.42 0.68 5.78
C ILE A 137 -23.15 0.15 5.12
N ALA A 138 -22.12 -0.21 5.90
CA ALA A 138 -20.90 -0.81 5.37
C ALA A 138 -21.22 -2.12 4.64
N ASN A 139 -21.99 -3.03 5.27
CA ASN A 139 -22.42 -4.28 4.65
C ASN A 139 -23.20 -4.05 3.33
N GLU A 140 -24.07 -3.05 3.28
CA GLU A 140 -24.79 -2.69 2.05
C GLU A 140 -23.86 -2.15 0.95
N LEU A 141 -22.87 -1.32 1.29
CA LEU A 141 -21.87 -0.83 0.34
C LEU A 141 -21.03 -1.99 -0.23
N LEU A 142 -20.60 -2.91 0.64
CA LEU A 142 -19.82 -4.08 0.23
C LEU A 142 -20.65 -5.05 -0.63
N ALA A 143 -21.92 -5.28 -0.29
CA ALA A 143 -22.84 -6.07 -1.09
C ALA A 143 -23.05 -5.48 -2.50
N ARG A 144 -22.97 -4.15 -2.63
CA ARG A 144 -23.01 -3.41 -3.91
C ARG A 144 -21.66 -3.36 -4.62
N ARG A 145 -20.60 -3.92 -4.02
CA ARG A 145 -19.20 -3.82 -4.47
C ARG A 145 -18.70 -2.38 -4.57
N ASP A 146 -19.27 -1.47 -3.78
CA ASP A 146 -18.86 -0.07 -3.75
C ASP A 146 -17.68 0.16 -2.79
N TYR A 147 -16.57 -0.53 -3.07
CA TYR A 147 -15.37 -0.54 -2.23
C TYR A 147 -14.69 0.82 -2.14
N ALA A 148 -14.77 1.61 -3.22
CA ALA A 148 -14.21 2.96 -3.23
C ALA A 148 -14.91 3.86 -2.21
N THR A 149 -16.24 3.84 -2.16
CA THR A 149 -17.01 4.61 -1.17
C THR A 149 -16.77 4.10 0.25
N ALA A 150 -16.72 2.78 0.45
CA ALA A 150 -16.39 2.20 1.76
C ALA A 150 -14.99 2.64 2.24
N GLY A 151 -14.00 2.64 1.35
CA GLY A 151 -12.64 3.09 1.62
C GLY A 151 -12.54 4.55 2.06
N LEU A 152 -13.40 5.44 1.54
CA LEU A 152 -13.41 6.88 1.89
C LEU A 152 -13.71 7.14 3.38
N PHE A 153 -14.41 6.22 4.06
CA PHE A 153 -14.79 6.41 5.46
C PHE A 153 -13.83 5.77 6.45
N VAL A 154 -12.85 5.01 5.97
CA VAL A 154 -11.91 4.29 6.83
C VAL A 154 -11.06 5.25 7.67
N ASP A 155 -10.69 6.41 7.14
CA ASP A 155 -9.94 7.44 7.89
C ASP A 155 -10.73 8.05 9.06
N ALA A 156 -12.05 7.88 9.06
CA ALA A 156 -12.92 8.29 10.16
C ALA A 156 -13.17 7.17 11.18
N ALA A 157 -12.63 5.97 10.98
CA ALA A 157 -12.92 4.82 11.84
C ALA A 157 -12.33 5.01 13.25
N THR A 158 -13.21 5.16 14.25
CA THR A 158 -12.82 5.17 15.66
C THR A 158 -12.54 3.74 16.14
N PRO A 159 -11.81 3.53 17.25
CA PRO A 159 -11.59 2.18 17.79
C PRO A 159 -12.89 1.39 18.07
N GLU A 160 -13.97 2.08 18.41
CA GLU A 160 -15.29 1.46 18.60
C GLU A 160 -15.89 1.01 17.26
N LEU A 161 -15.83 1.86 16.23
CA LEU A 161 -16.31 1.52 14.89
C LEU A 161 -15.47 0.40 14.25
N ILE A 162 -14.15 0.39 14.45
CA ILE A 162 -13.26 -0.68 13.97
C ILE A 162 -13.71 -2.02 14.56
N LYS A 163 -13.89 -2.11 15.88
CA LYS A 163 -14.36 -3.34 16.55
C LYS A 163 -15.75 -3.76 16.10
N ALA A 164 -16.65 -2.80 15.87
CA ALA A 164 -17.99 -3.10 15.39
C ALA A 164 -17.99 -3.63 13.96
N VAL A 165 -17.16 -3.06 13.07
CA VAL A 165 -16.96 -3.55 11.71
C VAL A 165 -16.33 -4.93 11.72
N GLU A 166 -15.27 -5.16 12.52
CA GLU A 166 -14.64 -6.47 12.68
C GLU A 166 -15.64 -7.55 13.09
N ALA A 167 -16.54 -7.24 14.03
CA ALA A 167 -17.52 -8.20 14.52
C ALA A 167 -18.76 -8.36 13.61
N GLY A 168 -19.12 -7.32 12.86
CA GLY A 168 -20.41 -7.21 12.18
C GLY A 168 -20.36 -7.25 10.65
N VAL A 169 -19.16 -7.17 10.04
CA VAL A 169 -18.95 -7.28 8.60
C VAL A 169 -18.27 -8.60 8.29
N PRO A 170 -18.97 -9.60 7.72
CA PRO A 170 -18.36 -10.90 7.41
C PRO A 170 -17.50 -10.87 6.14
N ASP A 171 -17.68 -9.89 5.25
CA ASP A 171 -17.09 -9.83 3.92
C ASP A 171 -15.60 -9.43 3.94
N ASP A 172 -14.71 -10.42 4.08
CA ASP A 172 -13.24 -10.23 4.04
C ASP A 172 -12.77 -9.64 2.72
N GLU A 173 -13.30 -10.12 1.59
CA GLU A 173 -12.97 -9.64 0.26
C GLU A 173 -13.30 -8.15 0.13
N GLY A 174 -14.51 -7.77 0.55
CA GLY A 174 -14.95 -6.38 0.52
C GLY A 174 -14.10 -5.45 1.38
N LEU A 175 -13.67 -5.90 2.56
CA LEU A 175 -12.77 -5.12 3.42
C LEU A 175 -11.38 -4.93 2.78
N LEU A 176 -10.80 -5.98 2.20
CA LEU A 176 -9.51 -5.91 1.51
C LEU A 176 -9.56 -4.95 0.31
N ARG A 177 -10.59 -5.08 -0.54
CA ARG A 177 -10.76 -4.19 -1.69
C ARG A 177 -11.01 -2.75 -1.27
N SER A 178 -11.73 -2.53 -0.17
CA SER A 178 -11.95 -1.17 0.36
C SER A 178 -10.66 -0.57 0.92
N GLY A 179 -9.84 -1.38 1.60
CA GLY A 179 -8.53 -0.97 2.11
C GLY A 179 -7.58 -0.46 1.03
N ALA A 180 -7.66 -0.98 -0.20
CA ALA A 180 -6.84 -0.51 -1.32
C ALA A 180 -7.10 0.97 -1.69
N TYR A 181 -8.29 1.50 -1.38
CA TYR A 181 -8.63 2.91 -1.64
C TYR A 181 -8.24 3.88 -0.51
N VAL A 182 -7.87 3.36 0.66
CA VAL A 182 -7.44 4.17 1.81
C VAL A 182 -6.06 4.72 1.56
N LEU A 183 -5.84 6.03 1.53
CA LEU A 183 -4.49 6.56 1.26
C LEU A 183 -3.53 6.32 2.44
N SER A 184 -4.00 6.58 3.66
CA SER A 184 -3.18 6.62 4.86
C SER A 184 -2.75 5.23 5.32
N GLY A 185 -1.47 4.91 5.11
CA GLY A 185 -0.83 3.71 5.67
C GLY A 185 -0.97 3.63 7.19
N LYS A 186 -0.84 4.77 7.90
CA LYS A 186 -1.03 4.85 9.35
C LYS A 186 -2.43 4.44 9.79
N THR A 187 -3.47 4.82 9.03
CA THR A 187 -4.85 4.42 9.31
C THR A 187 -4.98 2.90 9.18
N LEU A 188 -4.44 2.33 8.09
CA LEU A 188 -4.41 0.88 7.86
C LEU A 188 -3.67 0.16 9.00
N SER A 189 -2.48 0.62 9.38
CA SER A 189 -1.70 0.06 10.48
C SER A 189 -2.49 0.02 11.79
N ASN A 190 -3.21 1.10 12.13
CA ASN A 190 -4.01 1.15 13.35
C ASN A 190 -5.17 0.15 13.33
N ILE A 191 -5.85 0.01 12.19
CA ILE A 191 -6.95 -0.95 12.01
C ILE A 191 -6.42 -2.37 12.12
N MET A 192 -5.36 -2.67 11.37
CA MET A 192 -4.72 -3.99 11.37
C MET A 192 -4.22 -4.36 12.76
N ARG A 193 -3.65 -3.40 13.51
CA ARG A 193 -3.19 -3.64 14.89
C ARG A 193 -4.36 -3.99 15.81
N VAL A 194 -5.49 -3.29 15.71
CA VAL A 194 -6.70 -3.63 16.49
C VAL A 194 -7.20 -5.04 16.16
N MET A 195 -7.22 -5.41 14.87
CA MET A 195 -7.66 -6.75 14.43
C MET A 195 -6.69 -7.87 14.80
N LEU A 196 -5.37 -7.60 14.75
CA LEU A 196 -4.32 -8.54 15.14
C LEU A 196 -4.22 -8.75 16.65
N ASP A 197 -4.64 -7.76 17.45
CA ASP A 197 -4.66 -7.84 18.91
C ASP A 197 -6.01 -8.39 19.43
N ALA A 198 -7.01 -8.52 18.57
CA ALA A 198 -8.25 -9.21 18.88
C ALA A 198 -8.02 -10.73 18.96
N GLU A 199 -8.75 -11.42 19.84
CA GLU A 199 -8.72 -12.90 19.94
C GLU A 199 -9.39 -13.61 18.74
N SER A 200 -9.64 -12.88 17.65
CA SER A 200 -10.37 -13.32 16.47
C SER A 200 -9.43 -13.84 15.39
N PRO A 201 -9.74 -14.95 14.69
CA PRO A 201 -8.96 -15.45 13.55
C PRO A 201 -9.18 -14.61 12.27
N ARG A 202 -9.64 -13.36 12.38
CA ARG A 202 -10.07 -12.53 11.24
C ARG A 202 -8.94 -12.30 10.23
N ILE A 203 -7.72 -12.04 10.69
CA ILE A 203 -6.58 -11.80 9.80
C ILE A 203 -6.21 -13.04 8.98
N SER A 204 -6.19 -14.22 9.60
CA SER A 204 -6.04 -15.49 8.86
C SER A 204 -7.15 -15.67 7.82
N GLY A 205 -8.40 -15.35 8.18
CA GLY A 205 -9.52 -15.37 7.23
C GLY A 205 -9.34 -14.41 6.04
N MET A 206 -8.85 -13.20 6.29
CA MET A 206 -8.52 -12.23 5.24
C MET A 206 -7.38 -12.71 4.34
N ILE A 207 -6.32 -13.28 4.93
CA ILE A 207 -5.19 -13.84 4.18
C ILE A 207 -5.66 -14.99 3.30
N ALA A 208 -6.41 -15.95 3.85
CA ALA A 208 -6.98 -17.05 3.08
C ALA A 208 -7.90 -16.54 1.96
N THR A 209 -8.68 -15.49 2.21
CA THR A 209 -9.53 -14.84 1.20
C THR A 209 -8.71 -14.20 0.09
N ALA A 210 -7.63 -13.49 0.43
CA ALA A 210 -6.73 -12.88 -0.54
C ALA A 210 -5.99 -13.93 -1.40
N VAL A 211 -5.45 -14.97 -0.77
CA VAL A 211 -4.73 -16.06 -1.44
C VAL A 211 -5.63 -16.79 -2.44
N ASN A 212 -6.88 -17.08 -2.06
CA ASN A 212 -7.86 -17.75 -2.93
C ASN A 212 -8.61 -16.78 -3.87
N GLY A 213 -8.29 -15.49 -3.81
CA GLY A 213 -8.91 -14.43 -4.60
C GLY A 213 -8.46 -14.38 -6.06
N ASP A 214 -9.12 -13.51 -6.83
CA ASP A 214 -8.66 -13.12 -8.15
C ASP A 214 -7.43 -12.18 -8.09
N THR A 215 -6.84 -11.91 -9.25
CA THR A 215 -5.68 -11.02 -9.41
C THR A 215 -5.90 -9.66 -8.74
N ASP A 216 -7.07 -9.06 -8.95
CA ASP A 216 -7.38 -7.74 -8.40
C ASP A 216 -7.47 -7.76 -6.87
N LEU A 217 -8.01 -8.83 -6.27
CA LEU A 217 -8.06 -9.00 -4.82
C LEU A 217 -6.67 -9.19 -4.22
N ARG A 218 -5.83 -10.01 -4.88
CA ARG A 218 -4.44 -10.21 -4.46
C ARG A 218 -3.66 -8.90 -4.49
N LEU A 219 -3.82 -8.10 -5.55
CA LEU A 219 -3.19 -6.78 -5.67
C LEU A 219 -3.72 -5.80 -4.63
N ALA A 220 -5.02 -5.82 -4.34
CA ALA A 220 -5.62 -5.01 -3.29
C ALA A 220 -5.03 -5.37 -1.90
N ALA A 221 -4.90 -6.66 -1.60
CA ALA A 221 -4.30 -7.13 -0.36
C ALA A 221 -2.81 -6.77 -0.25
N LEU A 222 -2.04 -6.95 -1.33
CA LEU A 222 -0.64 -6.52 -1.42
C LEU A 222 -0.52 -5.02 -1.17
N SER A 223 -1.35 -4.21 -1.82
CA SER A 223 -1.37 -2.75 -1.62
C SER A 223 -1.64 -2.38 -0.16
N VAL A 224 -2.64 -3.00 0.48
CA VAL A 224 -2.93 -2.77 1.92
C VAL A 224 -1.74 -3.12 2.79
N LEU A 225 -1.18 -4.33 2.65
CA LEU A 225 -0.09 -4.79 3.50
C LEU A 225 1.17 -3.95 3.30
N SER A 226 1.52 -3.58 2.07
CA SER A 226 2.74 -2.82 1.73
C SER A 226 2.73 -1.36 2.20
N ARG A 227 1.65 -0.90 2.81
CA ARG A 227 1.54 0.45 3.38
C ARG A 227 1.42 0.43 4.90
N CYS A 228 1.31 -0.74 5.50
CA CYS A 228 1.26 -0.88 6.94
C CYS A 228 2.66 -0.68 7.56
N ASP A 229 2.68 -0.44 8.86
CA ASP A 229 3.91 -0.33 9.65
C ASP A 229 4.67 -1.67 9.66
N GLU A 230 5.98 -1.61 9.90
CA GLU A 230 6.88 -2.78 9.94
C GLU A 230 6.34 -3.92 10.83
N ASP A 231 5.82 -3.60 12.03
CA ASP A 231 5.29 -4.61 12.95
C ASP A 231 4.11 -5.40 12.36
N ILE A 232 3.30 -4.74 11.53
CA ILE A 232 2.16 -5.35 10.87
C ILE A 232 2.62 -6.17 9.66
N ILE A 233 3.59 -5.68 8.89
CA ILE A 233 4.17 -6.42 7.76
C ILE A 233 4.81 -7.71 8.25
N THR A 234 5.61 -7.66 9.32
CA THR A 234 6.25 -8.86 9.87
C THR A 234 5.22 -9.88 10.34
N ARG A 235 4.24 -9.46 11.18
CA ARG A 235 3.20 -10.36 11.70
C ARG A 235 2.30 -10.92 10.59
N GLY A 236 1.86 -10.08 9.67
CA GLY A 236 1.00 -10.48 8.55
C GLY A 236 1.74 -11.39 7.56
N GLY A 237 3.03 -11.12 7.33
CA GLY A 237 3.93 -11.98 6.58
C GLY A 237 4.04 -13.36 7.20
N ASP A 238 4.35 -13.44 8.51
CA ASP A 238 4.46 -14.72 9.22
C ASP A 238 3.18 -15.58 9.06
N ILE A 239 2.00 -14.98 9.24
CA ILE A 239 0.72 -15.68 9.03
C ILE A 239 0.55 -16.13 7.57
N LEU A 240 0.86 -15.27 6.60
CA LEU A 240 0.78 -15.60 5.17
C LEU A 240 1.66 -16.80 4.81
N PHE A 241 2.91 -16.81 5.28
CA PHE A 241 3.87 -17.88 4.98
C PHE A 241 3.59 -19.18 5.76
N ASP A 242 2.98 -19.09 6.93
CA ASP A 242 2.53 -20.27 7.71
C ASP A 242 1.31 -20.95 7.08
N GLU A 243 0.42 -20.18 6.44
CA GLU A 243 -0.85 -20.68 5.90
C GLU A 243 -0.81 -20.99 4.39
N THR A 244 0.23 -20.56 3.67
CA THR A 244 0.31 -20.69 2.20
C THR A 244 1.44 -21.61 1.77
N ASP A 245 1.15 -22.56 0.88
CA ASP A 245 2.16 -23.45 0.34
C ASP A 245 3.10 -22.75 -0.68
N SER A 246 4.27 -23.35 -0.87
CA SER A 246 5.32 -22.80 -1.74
C SER A 246 4.89 -22.61 -3.21
N ALA A 247 4.02 -23.48 -3.75
CA ALA A 247 3.58 -23.35 -5.14
C ALA A 247 2.61 -22.18 -5.31
N THR A 248 1.65 -22.03 -4.38
CA THR A 248 0.74 -20.89 -4.37
C THR A 248 1.49 -19.56 -4.19
N LEU A 249 2.48 -19.51 -3.29
CA LEU A 249 3.35 -18.33 -3.14
C LEU A 249 4.13 -18.02 -4.43
N ALA A 250 4.65 -19.03 -5.12
CA ALA A 250 5.36 -18.86 -6.37
C ALA A 250 4.47 -18.23 -7.45
N ASP A 251 3.22 -18.68 -7.54
CA ASP A 251 2.24 -18.16 -8.50
C ASP A 251 1.85 -16.72 -8.18
N MET A 252 1.65 -16.38 -6.89
CA MET A 252 1.39 -15.01 -6.46
C MET A 252 2.56 -14.08 -6.76
N LEU A 253 3.81 -14.50 -6.51
CA LEU A 253 4.99 -13.67 -6.81
C LEU A 253 5.10 -13.36 -8.31
N ARG A 254 4.91 -14.36 -9.17
CA ARG A 254 4.92 -14.17 -10.63
C ARG A 254 3.79 -13.24 -11.08
N GLU A 255 2.60 -13.44 -10.52
CA GLU A 255 1.43 -12.60 -10.81
C GLU A 255 1.69 -11.14 -10.44
N PHE A 256 2.15 -10.88 -9.22
CA PHE A 256 2.46 -9.52 -8.76
C PHE A 256 3.51 -8.82 -9.61
N VAL A 257 4.57 -9.53 -9.99
CA VAL A 257 5.59 -8.97 -10.87
C VAL A 257 5.04 -8.68 -12.27
N ARG A 258 4.22 -9.59 -12.83
CA ARG A 258 3.55 -9.39 -14.13
C ARG A 258 2.63 -8.18 -14.13
N GLU A 259 1.91 -7.94 -13.03
CA GLU A 259 1.01 -6.80 -12.86
C GLU A 259 1.75 -5.52 -12.41
N GLY A 260 3.09 -5.54 -12.33
CA GLY A 260 3.92 -4.37 -12.04
C GLY A 260 4.07 -4.02 -10.56
N ALA A 261 3.65 -4.88 -9.64
CA ALA A 261 3.71 -4.65 -8.18
C ALA A 261 5.07 -5.03 -7.55
N GLY A 262 6.15 -5.02 -8.34
CA GLY A 262 7.51 -5.26 -7.88
C GLY A 262 7.97 -4.31 -6.76
N PRO A 263 7.70 -2.98 -6.84
CA PRO A 263 8.06 -2.06 -5.76
C PRO A 263 7.40 -2.39 -4.42
N GLU A 264 6.15 -2.85 -4.41
CA GLU A 264 5.42 -3.26 -3.22
C GLU A 264 6.01 -4.55 -2.63
N LEU A 265 6.35 -5.53 -3.47
CA LEU A 265 7.04 -6.75 -3.04
C LEU A 265 8.40 -6.47 -2.38
N LEU A 266 9.21 -5.61 -2.99
CA LEU A 266 10.51 -5.21 -2.45
C LEU A 266 10.39 -4.44 -1.13
N HIS A 267 9.30 -3.69 -0.96
CA HIS A 267 9.04 -3.02 0.32
C HIS A 267 8.68 -4.03 1.41
N LEU A 268 7.81 -4.99 1.10
CA LEU A 268 7.43 -6.04 2.05
C LEU A 268 8.65 -6.86 2.47
N SER A 269 9.47 -7.31 1.52
CA SER A 269 10.61 -8.17 1.82
C SER A 269 11.62 -7.51 2.76
N GLY A 270 11.80 -6.19 2.69
CA GLY A 270 12.67 -5.45 3.63
C GLY A 270 12.19 -5.45 5.09
N HIS A 271 11.00 -5.94 5.39
CA HIS A 271 10.38 -5.96 6.73
C HIS A 271 9.84 -7.35 7.13
N LEU A 272 10.06 -8.37 6.29
CA LEU A 272 9.70 -9.75 6.61
C LEU A 272 10.60 -10.31 7.73
N SER A 273 10.06 -11.27 8.47
CA SER A 273 10.84 -12.02 9.46
C SER A 273 11.95 -12.84 8.77
N PRO A 274 13.03 -13.20 9.50
CA PRO A 274 14.07 -14.07 8.95
C PRO A 274 13.53 -15.40 8.41
N SER A 275 12.55 -16.02 9.09
CA SER A 275 11.92 -17.27 8.65
C SER A 275 11.12 -17.08 7.36
N ALA A 276 10.36 -15.99 7.24
CA ALA A 276 9.64 -15.67 6.01
C ALA A 276 10.62 -15.40 4.84
N LEU A 277 11.72 -14.68 5.10
CA LEU A 277 12.76 -14.46 4.10
C LEU A 277 13.43 -15.75 3.63
N ASP A 278 13.69 -16.69 4.53
CA ASP A 278 14.25 -18.01 4.18
C ASP A 278 13.27 -18.80 3.29
N LEU A 279 11.96 -18.74 3.58
CA LEU A 279 10.93 -19.37 2.76
C LEU A 279 10.81 -18.72 1.37
N VAL A 280 10.89 -17.39 1.27
CA VAL A 280 10.93 -16.69 -0.02
C VAL A 280 12.18 -17.07 -0.79
N ALA A 281 13.35 -17.05 -0.16
CA ALA A 281 14.62 -17.37 -0.82
C ALA A 281 14.66 -18.82 -1.36
N ALA A 282 14.04 -19.75 -0.64
CA ALA A 282 13.92 -21.15 -1.06
C ALA A 282 12.77 -21.41 -2.06
N ASN A 283 11.95 -20.42 -2.38
CA ASN A 283 10.82 -20.58 -3.30
C ASN A 283 11.29 -20.73 -4.75
N PRO A 284 10.76 -21.69 -5.54
CA PRO A 284 11.16 -21.88 -6.94
C PRO A 284 10.99 -20.63 -7.84
N ALA A 285 10.15 -19.66 -7.45
CA ALA A 285 10.01 -18.40 -8.16
C ALA A 285 11.30 -17.55 -8.14
N THR A 286 12.20 -17.74 -7.18
CA THR A 286 13.49 -17.02 -7.12
C THR A 286 14.52 -17.52 -8.12
N GLU A 287 14.27 -18.64 -8.79
CA GLU A 287 15.10 -19.15 -9.88
C GLU A 287 14.64 -18.62 -11.26
N ASP A 288 13.48 -17.97 -11.32
CA ASP A 288 12.92 -17.40 -12.54
C ASP A 288 13.63 -16.09 -12.90
N LEU A 289 14.50 -16.17 -13.92
CA LEU A 289 15.29 -15.05 -14.42
C LEU A 289 14.45 -13.86 -14.90
N GLU A 290 13.25 -14.09 -15.43
CA GLU A 290 12.36 -13.02 -15.89
C GLU A 290 11.80 -12.24 -14.68
N LEU A 291 11.35 -12.98 -13.66
CA LEU A 291 10.86 -12.42 -12.40
C LEU A 291 11.95 -11.59 -11.71
N ILE A 292 13.15 -12.15 -11.55
CA ILE A 292 14.28 -11.47 -10.92
C ILE A 292 14.67 -10.21 -11.72
N GLY A 293 14.69 -10.30 -13.05
CA GLY A 293 14.99 -9.18 -13.93
C GLY A 293 14.05 -7.99 -13.70
N GLU A 294 12.75 -8.24 -13.61
CA GLU A 294 11.77 -7.19 -13.32
C GLU A 294 11.88 -6.66 -11.89
N LEU A 295 12.24 -7.49 -10.89
CA LEU A 295 12.52 -6.99 -9.53
C LEU A 295 13.77 -6.12 -9.45
N VAL A 296 14.86 -6.50 -10.11
CA VAL A 296 16.09 -5.68 -10.20
C VAL A 296 15.79 -4.33 -10.85
N LYS A 297 15.02 -4.34 -11.94
CA LYS A 297 14.58 -3.14 -12.63
C LYS A 297 13.65 -2.29 -11.76
N ALA A 298 12.71 -2.89 -11.04
CA ALA A 298 11.84 -2.18 -10.10
C ALA A 298 12.65 -1.50 -8.97
N ALA A 299 13.65 -2.19 -8.40
CA ALA A 299 14.56 -1.61 -7.42
C ALA A 299 15.33 -0.42 -8.01
N ALA A 300 15.88 -0.59 -9.21
CA ALA A 300 16.67 0.44 -9.88
C ALA A 300 15.85 1.67 -10.28
N ASP A 301 14.61 1.48 -10.76
CA ASP A 301 13.73 2.55 -11.25
C ASP A 301 13.07 3.33 -10.11
N SER A 302 12.96 2.74 -8.92
CA SER A 302 12.37 3.41 -7.75
C SER A 302 13.19 4.60 -7.26
N GLY A 303 14.52 4.55 -7.39
CA GLY A 303 15.43 5.48 -6.74
C GLY A 303 15.39 5.45 -5.20
N GLU A 304 14.64 4.52 -4.61
CA GLU A 304 14.44 4.38 -3.18
C GLU A 304 15.39 3.32 -2.60
N PRO A 305 16.32 3.69 -1.69
CA PRO A 305 17.26 2.75 -1.11
C PRO A 305 16.62 1.57 -0.37
N GLN A 306 15.41 1.73 0.17
CA GLN A 306 14.68 0.68 0.88
C GLN A 306 14.29 -0.49 -0.03
N LYS A 307 14.04 -0.24 -1.32
CA LYS A 307 13.71 -1.30 -2.28
C LYS A 307 14.91 -2.22 -2.54
N TRP A 308 16.11 -1.63 -2.55
CA TRP A 308 17.36 -2.41 -2.63
C TRP A 308 17.60 -3.26 -1.40
N ARG A 309 17.29 -2.76 -0.20
CA ARG A 309 17.36 -3.56 1.03
C ARG A 309 16.52 -4.84 0.91
N GLY A 310 15.25 -4.71 0.51
CA GLY A 310 14.37 -5.85 0.36
C GLY A 310 14.84 -6.88 -0.69
N LEU A 311 15.46 -6.44 -1.78
CA LEU A 311 16.06 -7.37 -2.76
C LEU A 311 17.28 -8.08 -2.18
N LEU A 312 18.18 -7.33 -1.53
CA LEU A 312 19.43 -7.85 -0.99
C LEU A 312 19.22 -8.82 0.19
N ASP A 313 18.23 -8.57 1.03
CA ASP A 313 17.89 -9.44 2.17
C ASP A 313 17.41 -10.83 1.71
N ILE A 314 16.66 -10.90 0.62
CA ILE A 314 16.32 -12.18 -0.03
C ILE A 314 17.58 -12.77 -0.68
N LEU A 315 18.31 -11.97 -1.47
CA LEU A 315 19.46 -12.42 -2.24
C LEU A 315 20.51 -13.14 -1.39
N GLU A 316 20.84 -12.60 -0.21
CA GLU A 316 21.83 -13.17 0.70
C GLU A 316 21.51 -14.62 1.13
N ARG A 317 20.22 -14.97 1.13
CA ARG A 317 19.68 -16.27 1.54
C ARG A 317 19.48 -17.25 0.37
N THR A 318 19.53 -16.76 -0.87
CA THR A 318 19.39 -17.59 -2.07
C THR A 318 20.67 -18.39 -2.37
N ASN A 319 20.56 -19.36 -3.28
CA ASN A 319 21.70 -20.16 -3.75
C ASN A 319 22.66 -19.35 -4.64
N ASP A 320 23.87 -19.87 -4.86
CA ASP A 320 24.92 -19.17 -5.61
C ASP A 320 24.53 -18.87 -7.06
N THR A 321 23.69 -19.72 -7.69
CA THR A 321 23.22 -19.52 -9.07
C THR A 321 22.30 -18.30 -9.18
N VAL A 322 21.36 -18.15 -8.25
CA VAL A 322 20.48 -16.97 -8.18
C VAL A 322 21.30 -15.72 -7.89
N GLN A 323 22.26 -15.79 -6.97
CA GLN A 323 23.18 -14.68 -6.68
C GLN A 323 23.97 -14.24 -7.92
N GLN A 324 24.52 -15.19 -8.66
CA GLN A 324 25.25 -14.93 -9.91
C GLN A 324 24.37 -14.25 -10.96
N ASN A 325 23.13 -14.72 -11.14
CA ASN A 325 22.17 -14.14 -12.08
C ASN A 325 21.86 -12.68 -11.74
N VAL A 326 21.59 -12.38 -10.47
CA VAL A 326 21.29 -11.01 -10.01
C VAL A 326 22.49 -10.10 -10.19
N ILE A 327 23.70 -10.58 -9.90
CA ILE A 327 24.94 -9.83 -10.13
C ILE A 327 25.12 -9.49 -11.60
N GLY A 328 24.84 -10.44 -12.50
CA GLY A 328 24.85 -10.20 -13.95
C GLY A 328 23.86 -9.11 -14.37
N LEU A 329 22.63 -9.19 -13.89
CA LEU A 329 21.57 -8.21 -14.16
C LEU A 329 21.93 -6.81 -13.64
N VAL A 330 22.48 -6.73 -12.42
CA VAL A 330 22.93 -5.45 -11.84
C VAL A 330 24.10 -4.88 -12.62
N ALA A 331 25.07 -5.70 -13.04
CA ALA A 331 26.22 -5.25 -13.83
C ALA A 331 25.83 -4.71 -15.22
N ASP A 332 24.67 -5.12 -15.75
CA ASP A 332 24.14 -4.66 -17.04
C ASP A 332 23.27 -3.40 -16.93
N LEU A 333 23.04 -2.87 -15.72
CA LEU A 333 22.35 -1.60 -15.53
C LEU A 333 23.14 -0.43 -16.12
N ASP A 334 22.42 0.62 -16.52
CA ASP A 334 23.07 1.85 -16.98
C ASP A 334 23.81 2.57 -15.83
N HIS A 335 24.70 3.47 -16.24
CA HIS A 335 25.55 4.21 -15.31
C HIS A 335 24.74 5.01 -14.26
N ALA A 336 23.60 5.60 -14.63
CA ALA A 336 22.81 6.41 -13.71
C ALA A 336 22.18 5.55 -12.60
N ARG A 337 21.65 4.38 -12.96
CA ARG A 337 21.11 3.40 -12.01
C ARG A 337 22.20 2.81 -11.10
N LEU A 338 23.39 2.53 -11.65
CA LEU A 338 24.55 2.07 -10.87
C LEU A 338 25.03 3.13 -9.87
N THR A 339 25.05 4.40 -10.25
CA THR A 339 25.37 5.51 -9.34
C THR A 339 24.35 5.61 -8.21
N ALA A 340 23.05 5.50 -8.53
CA ALA A 340 21.99 5.50 -7.53
C ALA A 340 22.13 4.33 -6.54
N LEU A 341 22.43 3.13 -7.04
CA LEU A 341 22.69 1.95 -6.22
C LEU A 341 23.90 2.15 -5.29
N ALA A 342 25.03 2.64 -5.80
CA ALA A 342 26.23 2.90 -5.01
C ALA A 342 25.95 3.87 -3.85
N HIS A 343 25.29 4.99 -4.15
CA HIS A 343 24.92 5.98 -3.14
C HIS A 343 23.93 5.42 -2.12
N ALA A 344 22.94 4.64 -2.57
CA ALA A 344 22.00 3.95 -1.71
C ALA A 344 22.72 2.97 -0.77
N ALA A 345 23.66 2.16 -1.29
CA ALA A 345 24.41 1.20 -0.50
C ALA A 345 25.28 1.86 0.58
N THR A 346 25.89 3.00 0.28
CA THR A 346 26.63 3.79 1.27
C THR A 346 25.72 4.44 2.31
N LYS A 347 24.62 5.05 1.88
CA LYS A 347 23.71 5.79 2.76
C LYS A 347 22.94 4.87 3.71
N GLU A 348 22.50 3.72 3.22
CA GLU A 348 21.65 2.77 3.96
C GLU A 348 22.43 1.58 4.54
N HIS A 349 23.76 1.62 4.48
CA HIS A 349 24.64 0.57 5.01
C HIS A 349 24.39 -0.81 4.38
N LEU A 350 24.16 -0.88 3.07
CA LEU A 350 23.88 -2.13 2.35
C LEU A 350 25.14 -2.85 1.85
N TRP A 351 26.30 -2.17 1.88
CA TRP A 351 27.58 -2.76 1.46
C TRP A 351 27.92 -4.11 2.11
N PRO A 352 27.67 -4.34 3.41
CA PRO A 352 27.97 -5.65 4.01
C PRO A 352 27.29 -6.82 3.32
N VAL A 353 26.01 -6.67 2.95
CA VAL A 353 25.26 -7.73 2.26
C VAL A 353 25.82 -7.95 0.86
N VAL A 354 26.03 -6.86 0.11
CA VAL A 354 26.60 -6.91 -1.25
C VAL A 354 27.97 -7.61 -1.26
N LEU A 355 28.86 -7.25 -0.32
CA LEU A 355 30.21 -7.81 -0.24
C LEU A 355 30.20 -9.29 0.16
N ARG A 356 29.32 -9.71 1.09
CA ARG A 356 29.17 -11.13 1.46
C ARG A 356 28.64 -11.96 0.30
N VAL A 357 27.69 -11.44 -0.48
CA VAL A 357 27.19 -12.09 -1.70
C VAL A 357 28.31 -12.20 -2.74
N LEU A 358 29.04 -11.11 -3.01
CA LEU A 358 30.16 -11.11 -3.97
C LEU A 358 31.30 -12.04 -3.58
N ALA A 359 31.62 -12.15 -2.29
CA ALA A 359 32.71 -12.99 -1.81
C ALA A 359 32.48 -14.49 -2.06
N LYS A 360 31.23 -14.91 -2.25
CA LYS A 360 30.87 -16.29 -2.63
C LYS A 360 31.03 -16.57 -4.13
N GLN A 361 31.17 -15.53 -4.96
CA GLN A 361 31.17 -15.66 -6.41
C GLN A 361 32.57 -15.88 -6.99
N ALA A 362 32.59 -16.36 -8.24
CA ALA A 362 33.83 -16.51 -9.00
C ALA A 362 34.52 -15.14 -9.23
N PRO A 363 35.86 -15.09 -9.32
CA PRO A 363 36.60 -13.84 -9.54
C PRO A 363 36.17 -13.07 -10.80
N ASP A 364 35.69 -13.75 -11.83
CA ASP A 364 35.22 -13.12 -13.07
C ASP A 364 33.92 -12.33 -12.84
N ASP A 365 32.98 -12.88 -12.07
CA ASP A 365 31.72 -12.21 -11.71
C ASP A 365 31.96 -11.04 -10.76
N GLN A 366 32.86 -11.22 -9.78
CA GLN A 366 33.33 -10.13 -8.90
C GLN A 366 33.93 -8.98 -9.72
N THR A 367 34.78 -9.30 -10.70
CA THR A 367 35.44 -8.32 -11.57
C THR A 367 34.43 -7.62 -12.47
N ARG A 368 33.47 -8.35 -13.05
CA ARG A 368 32.42 -7.80 -13.92
C ARG A 368 31.60 -6.73 -13.20
N LEU A 369 31.04 -7.06 -12.04
CA LEU A 369 30.23 -6.10 -11.28
C LEU A 369 31.07 -4.92 -10.80
N THR A 370 32.28 -5.17 -10.27
CA THR A 370 33.14 -4.09 -9.78
C THR A 370 33.55 -3.14 -10.90
N THR A 371 33.82 -3.67 -12.10
CA THR A 371 34.16 -2.84 -13.28
C THR A 371 32.98 -1.97 -13.71
N ALA A 372 31.75 -2.51 -13.66
CA ALA A 372 30.54 -1.75 -13.96
C ALA A 372 30.26 -0.67 -12.89
N LEU A 373 30.40 -1.01 -11.60
CA LEU A 373 30.20 -0.09 -10.47
C LEU A 373 31.28 0.98 -10.37
N ARG A 374 32.53 0.67 -10.72
CA ARG A 374 33.68 1.58 -10.52
C ARG A 374 33.45 3.02 -10.99
N PRO A 375 33.02 3.29 -12.24
CA PRO A 375 32.79 4.66 -12.69
C PRO A 375 31.67 5.35 -11.91
N ALA A 376 30.74 4.60 -11.32
CA ALA A 376 29.58 5.09 -10.59
C ALA A 376 29.87 5.40 -9.11
N LEU A 377 30.99 4.93 -8.56
CA LEU A 377 31.41 5.18 -7.18
C LEU A 377 32.06 6.57 -7.04
N ASP A 378 31.55 7.39 -6.13
CA ASP A 378 32.28 8.58 -5.69
C ASP A 378 33.37 8.24 -4.64
N ALA A 379 34.12 9.24 -4.19
CA ALA A 379 35.19 9.03 -3.20
C ALA A 379 34.66 8.50 -1.85
N LYS A 380 33.43 8.88 -1.45
CA LYS A 380 32.80 8.44 -0.21
C LYS A 380 32.33 7.00 -0.32
N ASP A 381 31.74 6.63 -1.45
CA ASP A 381 31.30 5.27 -1.76
C ASP A 381 32.48 4.32 -1.82
N GLN A 382 33.56 4.71 -2.52
CA GLN A 382 34.79 3.92 -2.58
C GLN A 382 35.39 3.71 -1.17
N ALA A 383 35.54 4.79 -0.38
CA ALA A 383 36.09 4.68 0.97
C ALA A 383 35.18 3.86 1.91
N SER A 384 33.86 3.93 1.71
CA SER A 384 32.91 3.11 2.45
C SER A 384 33.07 1.63 2.10
N LEU A 385 33.12 1.31 0.82
CA LEU A 385 33.29 -0.04 0.32
C LEU A 385 34.60 -0.67 0.80
N GLU A 386 35.74 0.04 0.65
CA GLU A 386 37.05 -0.43 1.12
C GLU A 386 37.07 -0.69 2.63
N ARG A 387 36.46 0.20 3.42
CA ARG A 387 36.33 0.01 4.87
C ARG A 387 35.55 -1.26 5.21
N HIS A 388 34.41 -1.49 4.55
CA HIS A 388 33.60 -2.68 4.84
C HIS A 388 34.28 -3.99 4.38
N ILE A 389 35.09 -3.98 3.31
CA ILE A 389 35.90 -5.15 2.93
C ILE A 389 36.83 -5.53 4.08
N HIS A 390 37.51 -4.55 4.66
CA HIS A 390 38.44 -4.77 5.77
C HIS A 390 37.73 -5.20 7.06
N ASP A 391 36.67 -4.48 7.44
CA ASP A 391 35.89 -4.73 8.67
C ASP A 391 35.23 -6.12 8.66
N LEU A 392 34.85 -6.63 7.48
CA LEU A 392 34.27 -7.96 7.31
C LEU A 392 35.32 -9.06 7.08
N HIS A 393 36.61 -8.71 7.07
CA HIS A 393 37.72 -9.64 6.79
C HIS A 393 37.60 -10.36 5.44
N LEU A 394 37.12 -9.66 4.42
CA LEU A 394 36.91 -10.20 3.06
C LEU A 394 38.06 -9.88 2.10
N ASP A 395 39.18 -9.31 2.59
CA ASP A 395 40.33 -8.89 1.78
C ASP A 395 40.84 -9.99 0.84
N ASP A 396 40.94 -11.22 1.34
CA ASP A 396 41.42 -12.37 0.56
C ASP A 396 40.40 -12.87 -0.46
N ALA A 397 39.12 -12.89 -0.09
CA ALA A 397 38.02 -13.35 -0.95
C ALA A 397 37.69 -12.35 -2.07
N LEU A 398 37.97 -11.07 -1.85
CA LEU A 398 37.66 -9.96 -2.75
C LEU A 398 38.93 -9.29 -3.33
N LYS A 399 40.03 -10.04 -3.46
CA LYS A 399 41.28 -9.57 -4.11
C LYS A 399 41.06 -9.01 -5.51
N SER A 400 40.14 -9.61 -6.28
CA SER A 400 39.82 -9.16 -7.63
C SER A 400 39.17 -7.75 -7.59
N VAL A 401 38.25 -7.53 -6.65
CA VAL A 401 37.56 -6.26 -6.41
C VAL A 401 38.55 -5.16 -6.02
N THR A 402 39.41 -5.42 -5.04
CA THR A 402 40.40 -4.43 -4.57
C THR A 402 41.40 -4.06 -5.67
N SER A 403 41.80 -5.03 -6.51
CA SER A 403 42.63 -4.76 -7.68
C SER A 403 41.96 -3.82 -8.67
N VAL A 404 40.69 -4.07 -9.03
CA VAL A 404 39.93 -3.22 -9.98
C VAL A 404 39.78 -1.80 -9.44
N LEU A 405 39.48 -1.65 -8.14
CA LEU A 405 39.34 -0.34 -7.50
C LEU A 405 40.64 0.49 -7.56
N ALA A 406 41.80 -0.16 -7.41
CA ALA A 406 43.12 0.47 -7.41
C ALA A 406 43.61 0.90 -8.81
N THR A 407 43.11 0.30 -9.89
CA THR A 407 43.71 0.38 -11.24
C THR A 407 43.60 1.77 -11.91
N VAL A 408 42.83 2.73 -11.37
CA VAL A 408 42.62 4.08 -11.97
C VAL A 408 42.85 5.24 -10.98
N ALA A 409 43.42 4.98 -9.80
CA ALA A 409 43.82 6.06 -8.87
C ALA A 409 45.11 6.81 -9.31
N GLY A 410 45.52 6.67 -10.58
CA GLY A 410 46.74 7.21 -11.17
C GLY A 410 46.49 8.23 -12.25
#